data_AF-A0A9E3R207-F1
#
_entry.id   AF-A0A9E3R207-F1
#
_cell.length_a   1.000
_cell.length_b   1.000
_cell.length_c   1.000
_cell.angle_alpha   90.00
_cell.angle_beta   90.00
_cell.angle_gamma   90.00
#
_symmetry.space_group_name_H-M   'P 1'
#
loop_
_entity.id
_entity.type
_entity.pdbx_description
1 polymer ?
#
loop_
_entity_poly.entity_id
_entity_poly.type
_entity_poly.pdbx_seq_one_letter_code
_entity_poly.pdbx_strand_id
1 'polypeptide(L)'
;MALSLALGVLALAAAPVKAAPESKLLLTSEAVERVVLTGQPTGVSVDPWAAEVTVRFSTGSGSLPRNHLCPRAERRGNTLVLGCTTHRLSARLESSPRGPVLELRALRGLPPDDGLLRFHYEPTRFGLGAACPGDTPASQAECLLAEGKPTQARPLLEAATTGPTAAYAQVRLGDLSAVAGDPVGALAHYQAAGLKEFFGRLARLRICELSGCEELRPVYDAVALPEPLATEVELRRARAYALLGREEEAAVGLQKRLRESRRPPPCQTWPAVCAGVALAALRSGDEVIRGEGLSLFVLEQQAGLEKNLTVARQAADAAATLGAHRFAANLLASVSNLVPASELEPHLARLLAEYLACGDGVRAAVIREYAAEHLHRALPPGRPAAAADDAPFELPPQVRALVTDAEQDLEVANATEVLSRASALSGPPSP
;
A
#
# COMPACT_ATOMS: atom_id res chain seq x y z
N MET A 1 47.20 -28.19 -1.54
CA MET A 1 46.56 -27.29 -2.52
C MET A 1 45.20 -26.90 -1.96
N ALA A 2 45.10 -25.70 -1.39
CA ALA A 2 43.86 -25.17 -0.83
C ALA A 2 43.50 -23.91 -1.62
N LEU A 3 42.37 -23.93 -2.31
CA LEU A 3 41.81 -22.79 -3.04
C LEU A 3 40.88 -22.03 -2.09
N SER A 4 41.27 -20.82 -1.69
CA SER A 4 40.39 -19.86 -1.02
C SER A 4 39.67 -19.00 -2.05
N LEU A 5 38.34 -19.16 -2.14
CA LEU A 5 37.44 -18.28 -2.86
C LEU A 5 37.10 -17.06 -2.00
N ALA A 6 37.54 -15.88 -2.43
CA ALA A 6 37.12 -14.61 -1.84
C ALA A 6 35.82 -14.14 -2.52
N LEU A 7 34.71 -14.14 -1.78
CA LEU A 7 33.48 -13.44 -2.16
C LEU A 7 33.67 -11.94 -1.93
N GLY A 8 33.75 -11.17 -3.03
CA GLY A 8 33.66 -9.72 -3.00
C GLY A 8 32.19 -9.28 -2.93
N VAL A 9 31.79 -8.66 -1.81
CA VAL A 9 30.49 -7.99 -1.67
C VAL A 9 30.57 -6.64 -2.38
N LEU A 10 29.88 -6.50 -3.52
CA LEU A 10 29.64 -5.20 -4.15
C LEU A 10 28.57 -4.44 -3.35
N ALA A 11 28.98 -3.39 -2.65
CA ALA A 11 28.07 -2.41 -2.08
C ALA A 11 27.55 -1.49 -3.21
N LEU A 12 26.26 -1.54 -3.52
CA LEU A 12 25.61 -0.49 -4.31
C LEU A 12 25.56 0.80 -3.49
N ALA A 13 26.46 1.73 -3.79
CA ALA A 13 26.38 3.09 -3.27
C ALA A 13 25.24 3.84 -3.99
N ALA A 14 24.19 4.20 -3.25
CA ALA A 14 23.16 5.12 -3.73
C ALA A 14 23.81 6.48 -4.04
N ALA A 15 23.63 6.98 -5.26
CA ALA A 15 24.13 8.30 -5.64
C ALA A 15 23.51 9.38 -4.74
N PRO A 16 24.28 10.41 -4.33
CA PRO A 16 23.76 11.50 -3.52
C PRO A 16 22.69 12.26 -4.29
N VAL A 17 21.45 12.20 -3.81
CA VAL A 17 20.34 13.02 -4.31
C VAL A 17 20.68 14.48 -4.03
N LYS A 18 20.99 15.24 -5.07
CA LYS A 18 21.26 16.67 -4.99
C LYS A 18 20.01 17.37 -4.45
N ALA A 19 20.11 17.99 -3.26
CA ALA A 19 18.98 18.66 -2.63
C ALA A 19 18.35 19.68 -3.60
N ALA A 20 17.05 19.55 -3.85
CA ALA A 20 16.31 20.50 -4.69
C ALA A 20 16.35 21.90 -4.02
N PRO A 21 16.53 22.99 -4.78
CA PRO A 21 16.54 24.35 -4.24
C PRO A 21 15.22 24.66 -3.52
N GLU A 22 15.29 25.40 -2.40
CA GLU A 22 14.16 25.68 -1.48
C GLU A 22 12.92 26.27 -2.19
N SER A 23 13.08 27.04 -3.26
CA SER A 23 11.98 27.60 -4.05
C SER A 23 11.11 26.55 -4.76
N LYS A 24 11.66 25.37 -5.06
CA LYS A 24 10.91 24.24 -5.65
C LYS A 24 9.99 23.54 -4.64
N LEU A 25 10.21 23.76 -3.34
CA LEU A 25 9.54 23.04 -2.25
C LEU A 25 8.16 23.63 -1.92
N LEU A 26 7.96 24.94 -2.14
CA LEU A 26 6.75 25.66 -1.78
C LEU A 26 5.55 25.35 -2.70
N LEU A 27 5.81 24.87 -3.93
CA LEU A 27 4.77 24.57 -4.92
C LEU A 27 3.92 23.35 -4.53
N THR A 28 4.51 22.38 -3.83
CA THR A 28 3.86 21.12 -3.45
C THR A 28 3.62 20.98 -1.96
N SER A 29 4.21 21.85 -1.14
CA SER A 29 4.12 21.79 0.32
C SER A 29 3.15 22.85 0.86
N GLU A 30 2.29 22.43 1.79
CA GLU A 30 1.41 23.28 2.59
C GLU A 30 2.14 23.79 3.83
N ALA A 31 2.89 22.89 4.50
CA ALA A 31 3.72 23.22 5.65
C ALA A 31 5.02 22.41 5.63
N VAL A 32 6.09 22.99 6.18
CA VAL A 32 7.41 22.35 6.31
C VAL A 32 7.91 22.53 7.73
N GLU A 33 8.24 21.44 8.41
CA GLU A 33 8.89 21.45 9.72
C GLU A 33 10.27 20.78 9.63
N ARG A 34 11.29 21.43 10.16
CA ARG A 34 12.65 20.89 10.22
C ARG A 34 13.00 20.61 11.67
N VAL A 35 13.29 19.34 11.96
CA VAL A 35 13.54 18.86 13.31
C VAL A 35 14.95 18.28 13.41
N VAL A 36 15.76 18.84 14.31
CA VAL A 36 17.08 18.27 14.60
C VAL A 36 16.91 16.98 15.39
N LEU A 37 17.48 15.90 14.89
CA LEU A 37 17.44 14.59 15.53
C LEU A 37 18.62 14.42 16.49
N THR A 38 18.39 13.70 17.59
CA THR A 38 19.47 13.14 18.41
C THR A 38 19.83 11.75 17.90
N GLY A 39 21.12 11.38 17.89
CA GLY A 39 21.60 10.09 17.41
C GLY A 39 21.97 10.07 15.92
N GLN A 40 22.20 8.87 15.38
CA GLN A 40 22.63 8.64 14.00
C GLN A 40 21.55 7.89 13.22
N PRO A 41 20.62 8.60 12.56
CA PRO A 41 19.58 7.95 11.78
C PRO A 41 20.19 7.29 10.55
N THR A 42 19.76 6.06 10.27
CA THR A 42 20.18 5.26 9.11
C THR A 42 19.17 5.29 7.97
N GLY A 43 17.93 5.71 8.25
CA GLY A 43 16.92 5.83 7.22
C GLY A 43 15.62 6.44 7.72
N VAL A 44 14.82 6.90 6.77
CA VAL A 44 13.45 7.39 6.98
C VAL A 44 12.53 6.71 5.97
N SER A 45 11.34 6.34 6.42
CA SER A 45 10.26 5.84 5.58
C SER A 45 8.95 6.49 5.98
N VAL A 46 8.10 6.78 4.99
CA VAL A 46 6.77 7.35 5.19
C VAL A 46 5.74 6.27 4.85
N ASP A 47 4.81 6.02 5.75
CA ASP A 47 3.59 5.25 5.48
C ASP A 47 2.41 6.23 5.41
N PRO A 48 2.02 6.67 4.20
CA PRO A 48 0.93 7.62 4.06
C PRO A 48 -0.42 7.03 4.45
N TRP A 49 -0.60 5.70 4.41
CA TRP A 49 -1.87 5.05 4.76
C TRP A 49 -2.09 5.01 6.28
N ALA A 50 -1.00 4.93 7.04
CA ALA A 50 -1.02 5.04 8.51
C ALA A 50 -0.91 6.48 9.02
N ALA A 51 -0.62 7.45 8.15
CA ALA A 51 -0.14 8.78 8.53
C ALA A 51 1.06 8.70 9.49
N GLU A 52 2.04 7.85 9.17
CA GLU A 52 3.21 7.61 10.01
C GLU A 52 4.53 7.92 9.29
N VAL A 53 5.50 8.45 10.04
CA VAL A 53 6.88 8.58 9.61
C VAL A 53 7.76 7.74 10.53
N THR A 54 8.49 6.80 9.95
CA THR A 54 9.38 5.90 10.66
C THR A 54 10.83 6.32 10.43
N VAL A 55 11.57 6.56 11.51
CA VAL A 55 13.01 6.86 11.49
C VAL A 55 13.77 5.73 12.15
N ARG A 56 14.72 5.14 11.44
CA ARG A 56 15.59 4.07 11.96
C ARG A 56 16.93 4.64 12.38
N PHE A 57 17.49 4.11 13.47
CA PHE A 57 18.78 4.52 14.01
C PHE A 57 19.78 3.35 14.01
N SER A 58 21.08 3.65 13.83
CA SER A 58 22.15 2.64 13.86
C SER A 58 22.31 2.04 15.26
N THR A 59 22.36 2.90 16.26
CA THR A 59 22.53 2.54 17.67
C THR A 59 21.85 3.59 18.56
N GLY A 60 21.28 3.15 19.68
CA GLY A 60 20.79 4.04 20.73
C GLY A 60 19.39 4.60 20.50
N SER A 61 19.09 5.66 21.25
CA SER A 61 17.79 6.28 21.40
C SER A 61 17.75 7.64 20.72
N GLY A 62 17.25 7.69 19.49
CA GLY A 62 16.83 8.97 18.92
C GLY A 62 15.61 9.49 19.69
N SER A 63 15.63 10.78 19.99
CA SER A 63 14.50 11.54 20.48
C SER A 63 14.22 12.69 19.55
N LEU A 64 12.95 13.11 19.50
CA LEU A 64 12.49 14.20 18.68
C LEU A 64 11.81 15.22 19.59
N PRO A 65 12.12 16.53 19.48
CA PRO A 65 11.32 17.55 20.12
C PRO A 65 9.87 17.50 19.59
N ARG A 66 8.92 18.05 20.36
CA ARG A 66 7.54 18.17 19.88
C ARG A 66 7.50 18.94 18.56
N ASN A 67 6.69 18.45 17.63
CA ASN A 67 6.47 19.02 16.31
C ASN A 67 4.96 18.97 15.99
N HIS A 68 4.46 19.87 15.15
CA HIS A 68 3.02 20.02 14.95
C HIS A 68 2.48 19.06 13.89
N LEU A 69 3.30 18.69 12.90
CA LEU A 69 2.89 17.75 11.85
C LEU A 69 2.72 16.32 12.38
N CYS A 70 3.61 15.92 13.29
CA CYS A 70 3.67 14.59 13.89
C CYS A 70 3.77 14.66 15.41
N PRO A 71 2.67 15.01 16.10
CA PRO A 71 2.66 15.24 17.55
C PRO A 71 2.82 13.96 18.37
N ARG A 72 2.55 12.79 17.78
CA ARG A 72 2.71 11.49 18.45
C ARG A 72 4.08 10.92 18.10
N ALA A 73 4.78 10.40 19.10
CA ALA A 73 6.04 9.70 18.90
C ALA A 73 6.09 8.46 19.79
N GLU A 74 6.29 7.31 19.17
CA GLU A 74 6.42 6.02 19.85
C GLU A 74 7.76 5.40 19.49
N ARG A 75 8.40 4.76 20.47
CA ARG A 75 9.67 4.10 20.26
C ARG A 75 9.52 2.59 20.28
N ARG A 76 10.06 1.95 19.24
CA ARG A 76 10.10 0.49 19.07
C ARG A 76 11.55 0.06 18.80
N GLY A 77 12.28 -0.27 19.86
CA GLY A 77 13.70 -0.63 19.76
C GLY A 77 14.57 0.53 19.23
N ASN A 78 15.21 0.31 18.07
CA ASN A 78 16.04 1.31 17.36
C ASN A 78 15.24 2.15 16.35
N THR A 79 13.91 2.06 16.39
CA THR A 79 13.02 2.75 15.48
C THR A 79 12.14 3.74 16.24
N LEU A 80 12.00 4.94 15.69
CA LEU A 80 11.09 5.98 16.15
C LEU A 80 9.94 6.09 15.14
N VAL A 81 8.72 5.82 15.59
CA VAL A 81 7.50 5.95 14.79
C VAL A 81 6.80 7.23 15.19
N LEU A 82 6.63 8.13 14.24
CA LEU A 82 5.96 9.42 14.41
C LEU A 82 4.55 9.30 13.84
N GLY A 83 3.53 9.52 14.66
CA GLY A 83 2.14 9.57 14.23
C GLY A 83 1.74 11.00 13.89
N CYS A 84 1.24 11.19 12.68
CA CYS A 84 1.01 12.49 12.08
C CYS A 84 -0.46 12.86 11.94
N THR A 85 -0.72 14.15 11.69
CA THR A 85 -2.07 14.73 11.63
C THR A 85 -2.70 14.70 10.24
N THR A 86 -1.94 14.31 9.22
CA THR A 86 -2.39 14.27 7.82
C THR A 86 -1.76 13.07 7.11
N HIS A 87 -2.44 12.50 6.12
CA HIS A 87 -1.90 11.45 5.26
C HIS A 87 -1.04 12.03 4.11
N ARG A 88 -1.19 13.33 3.85
CA ARG A 88 -0.47 14.06 2.80
C ARG A 88 0.92 14.45 3.29
N LEU A 89 1.81 13.46 3.41
CA LEU A 89 3.12 13.66 4.03
C LEU A 89 4.28 13.27 3.13
N SER A 90 5.39 13.97 3.31
CA SER A 90 6.71 13.55 2.85
C SER A 90 7.71 13.79 3.97
N ALA A 91 8.72 12.93 4.07
CA ALA A 91 9.82 13.08 5.02
C ALA A 91 11.16 12.79 4.35
N ARG A 92 12.19 13.55 4.72
CA ARG A 92 13.57 13.30 4.28
C ARG A 92 14.55 13.57 5.39
N LEU A 93 15.66 12.84 5.36
CA LEU A 93 16.81 13.12 6.22
C LEU A 93 17.80 14.00 5.47
N GLU A 94 18.22 15.09 6.11
CA GLU A 94 19.26 15.98 5.62
C GLU A 94 20.45 15.96 6.56
N SER A 95 21.65 15.97 5.99
CA SER A 95 22.89 16.20 6.75
C SER A 95 23.08 17.70 6.97
N SER A 96 23.23 18.13 8.21
CA SER A 96 23.54 19.51 8.57
C SER A 96 24.74 19.56 9.52
N PRO A 97 25.53 20.66 9.53
CA PRO A 97 26.63 20.84 10.48
C PRO A 97 26.22 20.73 11.96
N ARG A 98 24.94 20.99 12.27
CA ARG A 98 24.38 20.91 13.63
C ARG A 98 23.87 19.51 14.00
N GLY A 99 24.00 18.53 13.12
CA GLY A 99 23.47 17.19 13.26
C GLY A 99 22.46 16.82 12.16
N PRO A 100 21.99 15.57 12.15
CA PRO A 100 20.97 15.14 11.19
C PRO A 100 19.65 15.87 11.41
N VAL A 101 19.04 16.34 10.32
CA VAL A 101 17.76 17.03 10.34
C VAL A 101 16.72 16.17 9.64
N LEU A 102 15.62 15.87 10.34
CA LEU A 102 14.42 15.34 9.72
C LEU A 102 13.58 16.50 9.21
N GLU A 103 13.40 16.58 7.90
CA GLU A 103 12.45 17.50 7.31
C GLU A 103 11.14 16.78 7.05
N LEU A 104 10.08 17.24 7.72
CA LEU A 104 8.70 16.80 7.57
C LEU A 104 7.95 17.82 6.73
N ARG A 105 7.11 17.33 5.81
CA ARG A 105 6.30 18.18 4.94
C ARG A 105 4.87 17.70 4.93
N ALA A 106 3.93 18.62 5.17
CA ALA A 106 2.55 18.45 4.74
C ALA A 106 2.46 18.87 3.27
N LEU A 107 1.93 18.00 2.42
CA LEU A 107 1.79 18.20 0.99
C LEU A 107 0.42 18.82 0.69
N ARG A 108 0.36 19.67 -0.33
CA ARG A 108 -0.89 20.19 -0.87
C ARG A 108 -1.64 19.08 -1.61
N GLY A 109 -0.92 18.37 -2.47
CA GLY A 109 -1.40 17.19 -3.19
C GLY A 109 -1.29 15.90 -2.39
N LEU A 110 -1.19 14.80 -3.11
CA LEU A 110 -0.98 13.48 -2.56
C LEU A 110 0.53 13.19 -2.40
N PRO A 111 0.91 12.28 -1.49
CA PRO A 111 2.27 11.78 -1.43
C PRO A 111 2.70 11.21 -2.79
N PRO A 112 4.00 11.23 -3.12
CA PRO A 112 4.49 10.61 -4.33
C PRO A 112 4.19 9.11 -4.32
N ASP A 113 4.09 8.56 -5.52
CA ASP A 113 3.74 7.18 -5.77
C ASP A 113 4.72 6.59 -6.79
N ASP A 114 5.12 5.34 -6.57
CA ASP A 114 5.99 4.60 -7.49
C ASP A 114 5.22 4.05 -8.71
N GLY A 115 3.88 4.15 -8.70
CA GLY A 115 2.96 3.62 -9.70
C GLY A 115 2.78 4.41 -10.99
N LEU A 116 3.42 5.57 -11.15
CA LEU A 116 3.25 6.43 -12.33
C LEU A 116 3.59 5.75 -13.66
N LEU A 117 4.53 4.81 -13.66
CA LEU A 117 4.98 4.09 -14.87
C LEU A 117 4.43 2.66 -14.98
N ARG A 118 3.47 2.27 -14.12
CA ARG A 118 2.94 0.89 -14.07
C ARG A 118 2.00 0.54 -15.22
N PHE A 119 1.28 1.53 -15.74
CA PHE A 119 0.29 1.30 -16.78
C PHE A 119 0.96 1.33 -18.15
N HIS A 120 0.83 0.25 -18.92
CA HIS A 120 1.26 0.22 -20.31
C HIS A 120 0.12 0.63 -21.24
N TYR A 121 0.31 1.67 -22.05
CA TYR A 121 -0.64 2.10 -23.05
C TYR A 121 -0.30 1.47 -24.40
N GLU A 122 -0.99 0.39 -24.76
CA GLU A 122 -0.72 -0.35 -25.99
C GLU A 122 -0.73 0.59 -27.22
N PRO A 123 0.37 0.72 -27.98
CA PRO A 123 0.52 1.81 -28.93
C PRO A 123 -0.58 1.91 -30.00
N THR A 124 -1.05 0.77 -30.53
CA THR A 124 -2.06 0.79 -31.61
C THR A 124 -3.41 1.31 -31.10
N ARG A 125 -3.80 0.87 -29.90
CA ARG A 125 -5.06 1.27 -29.26
C ARG A 125 -5.13 2.76 -28.93
N PHE A 126 -3.99 3.36 -28.58
CA PHE A 126 -3.91 4.78 -28.21
C PHE A 126 -3.47 5.69 -29.36
N GLY A 127 -3.40 5.16 -30.59
CA GLY A 127 -2.99 5.95 -31.76
C GLY A 127 -1.55 6.47 -31.67
N LEU A 128 -0.69 5.79 -30.91
CA LEU A 128 0.70 6.18 -30.74
C LEU A 128 1.57 5.69 -31.91
N GLY A 129 1.17 4.63 -32.60
CA GLY A 129 1.90 4.00 -33.71
C GLY A 129 1.60 2.50 -33.79
N ALA A 130 2.47 1.76 -34.47
CA ALA A 130 2.46 0.30 -34.51
C ALA A 130 2.69 -0.32 -33.11
N ALA A 131 2.27 -1.58 -32.95
CA ALA A 131 2.52 -2.36 -31.73
C ALA A 131 4.02 -2.50 -31.46
N CYS A 132 4.39 -2.92 -30.23
CA CYS A 132 5.79 -3.06 -29.84
C CYS A 132 6.57 -3.95 -30.83
N PRO A 133 7.76 -3.50 -31.30
CA PRO A 133 8.61 -2.44 -30.73
C PRO A 133 8.26 -0.98 -31.11
N GLY A 134 7.20 -0.73 -31.90
CA GLY A 134 6.77 0.61 -32.29
C GLY A 134 7.52 1.16 -33.52
N ASP A 135 6.85 2.03 -34.28
CA ASP A 135 7.34 2.66 -35.51
C ASP A 135 7.43 4.20 -35.42
N THR A 136 6.97 4.77 -34.32
CA THR A 136 7.06 6.21 -34.00
C THR A 136 7.87 6.42 -32.72
N PRO A 137 8.40 7.64 -32.48
CA PRO A 137 9.06 7.92 -31.20
C PRO A 137 8.16 7.67 -29.98
N ALA A 138 6.87 8.00 -30.05
CA ALA A 138 5.93 7.80 -28.96
C ALA A 138 5.66 6.31 -28.66
N SER A 139 5.43 5.50 -29.69
CA SER A 139 5.21 4.05 -29.55
C SER A 139 6.46 3.33 -29.06
N GLN A 140 7.64 3.66 -29.62
CA GLN A 140 8.92 3.13 -29.17
C GLN A 140 9.22 3.48 -27.71
N ALA A 141 8.96 4.72 -27.30
CA ALA A 141 9.12 5.14 -25.92
C ALA A 141 8.21 4.34 -24.97
N GLU A 142 6.95 4.12 -25.33
CA GLU A 142 6.00 3.36 -24.51
C GLU A 142 6.43 1.89 -24.33
N CYS A 143 6.95 1.27 -25.39
CA CYS A 143 7.50 -0.09 -25.31
C CYS A 143 8.74 -0.14 -24.41
N LEU A 144 9.63 0.85 -24.50
CA LEU A 144 10.78 0.95 -23.59
C LEU A 144 10.38 1.18 -22.13
N LEU A 145 9.31 1.95 -21.88
CA LEU A 145 8.75 2.12 -20.53
C LEU A 145 8.21 0.80 -19.99
N ALA A 146 7.46 0.05 -20.81
CA ALA A 146 6.95 -1.27 -20.43
C ALA A 146 8.08 -2.28 -20.13
N GLU A 147 9.24 -2.14 -20.78
CA GLU A 147 10.46 -2.92 -20.51
C GLU A 147 11.28 -2.41 -19.31
N GLY A 148 10.83 -1.36 -18.61
CA GLY A 148 11.56 -0.78 -17.49
C GLY A 148 12.82 -0.01 -17.89
N LYS A 149 12.85 0.58 -19.09
CA LYS A 149 13.98 1.36 -19.65
C LYS A 149 13.67 2.87 -19.76
N PRO A 150 13.38 3.57 -18.65
CA PRO A 150 12.94 4.97 -18.67
C PRO A 150 14.01 5.94 -19.22
N THR A 151 15.29 5.64 -19.04
CA THR A 151 16.40 6.47 -19.56
C THR A 151 16.47 6.44 -21.08
N GLN A 152 16.15 5.31 -21.71
CA GLN A 152 16.12 5.17 -23.17
C GLN A 152 14.83 5.75 -23.76
N ALA A 153 13.72 5.65 -23.04
CA ALA A 153 12.43 6.21 -23.47
C ALA A 153 12.43 7.74 -23.51
N ARG A 154 13.13 8.41 -22.57
CA ARG A 154 13.14 9.88 -22.43
C ARG A 154 13.43 10.65 -23.74
N PRO A 155 14.54 10.43 -24.46
CA PRO A 155 14.82 11.19 -25.69
C PRO A 155 13.76 10.99 -26.79
N LEU A 156 13.13 9.81 -26.85
CA LEU A 156 12.05 9.53 -27.79
C LEU A 156 10.76 10.27 -27.43
N LEU A 157 10.46 10.39 -26.13
CA LEU A 157 9.35 11.22 -25.65
C LEU A 157 9.61 12.70 -25.95
N GLU A 158 10.83 13.19 -25.72
CA GLU A 158 11.22 14.57 -26.07
C GLU A 158 10.99 14.85 -27.56
N ALA A 159 11.39 13.93 -28.44
CA ALA A 159 11.13 14.03 -29.88
C ALA A 159 9.63 14.03 -30.22
N ALA A 160 8.82 13.27 -29.48
CA ALA A 160 7.37 13.17 -29.68
C ALA A 160 6.58 14.41 -29.23
N THR A 161 7.21 15.38 -28.54
CA THR A 161 6.53 16.58 -28.03
C THR A 161 6.10 17.59 -29.10
N THR A 162 6.58 17.44 -30.34
CA THR A 162 6.27 18.35 -31.46
C THR A 162 5.24 17.79 -32.44
N GLY A 163 4.74 16.57 -32.20
CA GLY A 163 3.86 15.84 -33.10
C GLY A 163 2.41 15.65 -32.62
N PRO A 164 1.63 14.82 -33.30
CA PRO A 164 0.23 14.53 -32.92
C PRO A 164 0.11 13.84 -31.55
N THR A 165 1.17 13.16 -31.10
CA THR A 165 1.24 12.49 -29.78
C THR A 165 1.83 13.39 -28.68
N ALA A 166 1.90 14.70 -28.89
CA ALA A 166 2.54 15.64 -27.96
C ALA A 166 1.97 15.57 -26.54
N ALA A 167 0.63 15.50 -26.39
CA ALA A 167 -0.01 15.43 -25.08
C ALA A 167 0.40 14.18 -24.29
N TYR A 168 0.41 13.02 -24.95
CA TYR A 168 0.92 11.76 -24.38
C TYR A 168 2.38 11.89 -23.95
N ALA A 169 3.23 12.41 -24.84
CA ALA A 169 4.66 12.55 -24.58
C ALA A 169 4.94 13.46 -23.38
N GLN A 170 4.21 14.58 -23.29
CA GLN A 170 4.30 15.50 -22.15
C GLN A 170 3.85 14.83 -20.84
N VAL A 171 2.76 14.06 -20.84
CA VAL A 171 2.36 13.30 -19.64
C VAL A 171 3.46 12.35 -19.19
N ARG A 172 4.03 11.54 -20.10
CA ARG A 172 5.10 10.59 -19.75
C ARG A 172 6.39 11.28 -19.29
N LEU A 173 6.77 12.41 -19.88
CA LEU A 173 7.90 13.21 -19.40
C LEU A 173 7.63 13.77 -18.00
N GLY A 174 6.38 14.14 -17.72
CA GLY A 174 5.93 14.52 -16.39
C GLY A 174 6.05 13.36 -15.40
N ASP A 175 5.59 12.16 -15.75
CA ASP A 175 5.70 10.95 -14.93
C ASP A 175 7.18 10.63 -14.62
N LEU A 176 8.04 10.67 -15.64
CA LEU A 176 9.49 10.47 -15.48
C LEU A 176 10.13 11.52 -14.56
N SER A 177 9.67 12.77 -14.62
CA SER A 177 10.18 13.85 -13.77
C SER A 177 9.70 13.68 -12.32
N ALA A 178 8.44 13.27 -12.12
CA ALA A 178 7.89 13.00 -10.80
C ALA A 178 8.60 11.81 -10.11
N VAL A 179 8.83 10.72 -10.84
CA VAL A 179 9.61 9.56 -10.35
C VAL A 179 11.05 9.95 -10.02
N ALA A 180 11.65 10.87 -10.79
CA ALA A 180 12.98 11.41 -10.51
C ALA A 180 13.03 12.40 -9.33
N GLY A 181 11.89 12.67 -8.67
CA GLY A 181 11.81 13.63 -7.57
C GLY A 181 11.88 15.10 -8.00
N ASP A 182 11.54 15.41 -9.26
CA ASP A 182 11.43 16.77 -9.79
C ASP A 182 9.96 17.17 -10.01
N PRO A 183 9.22 17.53 -8.94
CA PRO A 183 7.81 17.88 -9.04
C PRO A 183 7.57 19.16 -9.87
N VAL A 184 8.57 20.04 -9.96
CA VAL A 184 8.46 21.28 -10.76
C VAL A 184 8.54 20.97 -12.24
N GLY A 185 9.53 20.16 -12.65
CA GLY A 185 9.60 19.64 -14.02
C GLY A 185 8.35 18.84 -14.39
N ALA A 186 7.87 18.00 -13.47
CA ALA A 186 6.65 17.23 -13.66
C ALA A 186 5.43 18.13 -13.93
N LEU A 187 5.22 19.15 -13.08
CA LEU A 187 4.13 20.09 -13.23
C LEU A 187 4.19 20.85 -14.56
N ALA A 188 5.38 21.31 -14.97
CA ALA A 188 5.56 22.01 -16.24
C ALA A 188 5.17 21.12 -17.44
N HIS A 189 5.57 19.85 -17.43
CA HIS A 189 5.20 18.89 -18.46
C HIS A 189 3.69 18.60 -18.48
N TYR A 190 3.07 18.35 -17.32
CA TYR A 190 1.62 18.13 -17.28
C TYR A 190 0.82 19.35 -17.75
N GLN A 191 1.27 20.56 -17.44
CA GLN A 191 0.66 21.78 -17.96
C GLN A 191 0.81 21.89 -19.48
N ALA A 192 1.97 21.51 -20.03
CA ALA A 192 2.24 21.52 -21.46
C ALA A 192 1.44 20.47 -22.25
N ALA A 193 1.00 19.38 -21.62
CA ALA A 193 0.15 18.38 -22.25
C ALA A 193 -1.23 18.95 -22.68
N GLY A 194 -1.66 20.04 -22.05
CA GLY A 194 -2.97 20.66 -22.29
C GLY A 194 -4.14 19.87 -21.68
N LEU A 195 -5.37 20.30 -21.99
CA LEU A 195 -6.59 19.77 -21.36
C LEU A 195 -7.48 18.95 -22.30
N LYS A 196 -7.02 18.69 -23.54
CA LYS A 196 -7.80 18.00 -24.56
C LYS A 196 -7.54 16.49 -24.51
N GLU A 197 -8.54 15.71 -24.92
CA GLU A 197 -8.47 14.26 -25.07
C GLU A 197 -8.15 13.49 -23.77
N PHE A 198 -7.89 12.19 -23.90
CA PHE A 198 -7.68 11.28 -22.77
C PHE A 198 -6.42 11.63 -21.96
N PHE A 199 -5.31 11.99 -22.63
CA PHE A 199 -4.06 12.33 -21.95
C PHE A 199 -4.11 13.72 -21.28
N GLY A 200 -4.87 14.68 -21.81
CA GLY A 200 -5.10 15.94 -21.12
C GLY A 200 -5.90 15.77 -19.82
N ARG A 201 -6.87 14.83 -19.79
CA ARG A 201 -7.56 14.45 -18.55
C ARG A 201 -6.59 13.82 -17.53
N LEU A 202 -5.71 12.93 -17.98
CA LEU A 202 -4.69 12.33 -17.12
C LEU A 202 -3.71 13.39 -16.58
N ALA A 203 -3.30 14.36 -17.41
CA ALA A 203 -2.45 15.47 -16.99
C ALA A 203 -3.11 16.31 -15.89
N ARG A 204 -4.42 16.63 -16.01
CA ARG A 204 -5.16 17.33 -14.95
C ARG A 204 -5.19 16.56 -13.64
N LEU A 205 -5.38 15.25 -13.72
CA LEU A 205 -5.34 14.38 -12.56
C LEU A 205 -3.95 14.45 -11.89
N ARG A 206 -2.88 14.33 -12.67
CA ARG A 206 -1.50 14.43 -12.16
C ARG A 206 -1.20 15.78 -11.51
N ILE A 207 -1.70 16.86 -12.09
CA ILE A 207 -1.59 18.20 -11.49
C ILE A 207 -2.30 18.21 -10.13
N CYS A 208 -3.54 17.69 -10.04
CA CYS A 208 -4.23 17.57 -8.74
C CYS A 208 -3.41 16.73 -7.74
N GLU A 209 -2.84 15.61 -8.16
CA GLU A 209 -2.02 14.77 -7.28
C GLU A 209 -0.76 15.48 -6.79
N LEU A 210 -0.19 16.43 -7.54
CA LEU A 210 1.00 17.18 -7.11
C LEU A 210 0.68 18.44 -6.29
N SER A 211 -0.30 19.23 -6.72
CA SER A 211 -0.58 20.56 -6.16
C SER A 211 -1.83 20.61 -5.27
N GLY A 212 -2.59 19.52 -5.20
CA GLY A 212 -3.92 19.48 -4.61
C GLY A 212 -5.02 19.90 -5.59
N CYS A 213 -6.26 19.54 -5.31
CA CYS A 213 -7.43 20.08 -6.00
C CYS A 213 -8.62 20.27 -5.06
N GLU A 214 -9.46 21.26 -5.41
CA GLU A 214 -10.67 21.61 -4.65
C GLU A 214 -11.79 20.57 -4.86
N GLU A 215 -11.95 20.09 -6.10
CA GLU A 215 -12.98 19.11 -6.45
C GLU A 215 -12.38 17.86 -7.10
N LEU A 216 -12.53 16.71 -6.43
CA LEU A 216 -11.96 15.46 -6.91
C LEU A 216 -12.84 14.81 -8.01
N ARG A 217 -14.17 14.83 -7.85
CA ARG A 217 -15.08 14.08 -8.74
C ARG A 217 -14.90 14.35 -10.24
N PRO A 218 -14.83 15.61 -10.72
CA PRO A 218 -14.63 15.87 -12.15
C PRO A 218 -13.22 15.55 -12.64
N VAL A 219 -12.22 15.59 -11.74
CA VAL A 219 -10.82 15.29 -12.07
C VAL A 219 -10.61 13.78 -12.26
N TYR A 220 -11.27 12.98 -11.43
CA TYR A 220 -11.17 11.52 -11.42
C TYR A 220 -12.38 10.84 -12.09
N ASP A 221 -12.97 11.48 -13.09
CA ASP A 221 -13.95 10.83 -13.93
C ASP A 221 -13.24 9.78 -14.81
N ALA A 222 -13.71 8.54 -14.82
CA ALA A 222 -13.22 7.47 -15.68
C ALA A 222 -14.18 7.16 -16.84
N VAL A 223 -15.32 7.86 -16.91
CA VAL A 223 -16.32 7.63 -17.95
C VAL A 223 -15.72 7.90 -19.32
N ALA A 224 -16.03 6.99 -20.24
CA ALA A 224 -15.60 6.98 -21.64
C ALA A 224 -14.08 6.92 -21.87
N LEU A 225 -13.28 6.56 -20.85
CA LEU A 225 -11.86 6.27 -21.04
C LEU A 225 -11.66 4.83 -21.54
N PRO A 226 -10.72 4.60 -22.47
CA PRO A 226 -10.32 3.24 -22.84
C PRO A 226 -9.50 2.58 -21.72
N GLU A 227 -9.44 1.25 -21.70
CA GLU A 227 -8.47 0.53 -20.86
C GLU A 227 -7.04 0.66 -21.43
N PRO A 228 -5.99 0.67 -20.59
CA PRO A 228 -6.04 0.57 -19.14
C PRO A 228 -6.24 1.93 -18.42
N LEU A 229 -6.43 3.02 -19.17
CA LEU A 229 -6.53 4.37 -18.62
C LEU A 229 -7.73 4.53 -17.68
N ALA A 230 -8.87 3.91 -17.99
CA ALA A 230 -10.03 3.88 -17.10
C ALA A 230 -9.68 3.27 -15.73
N THR A 231 -9.04 2.09 -15.73
CA THR A 231 -8.59 1.42 -14.51
C THR A 231 -7.58 2.26 -13.73
N GLU A 232 -6.65 2.92 -14.42
CA GLU A 232 -5.71 3.82 -13.78
C GLU A 232 -6.40 4.98 -13.06
N VAL A 233 -7.32 5.67 -13.72
CA VAL A 233 -8.05 6.80 -13.14
C VAL A 233 -8.88 6.36 -11.93
N GLU A 234 -9.51 5.18 -12.00
CA GLU A 234 -10.28 4.62 -10.88
C GLU A 234 -9.41 4.29 -9.66
N LEU A 235 -8.25 3.66 -9.87
CA LEU A 235 -7.29 3.36 -8.79
C LEU A 235 -6.73 4.64 -8.16
N ARG A 236 -6.40 5.64 -8.97
CA ARG A 236 -5.92 6.94 -8.48
C ARG A 236 -7.01 7.70 -7.75
N ARG A 237 -8.27 7.58 -8.17
CA ARG A 237 -9.42 8.12 -7.43
C ARG A 237 -9.53 7.51 -6.04
N ALA A 238 -9.48 6.18 -5.96
CA ALA A 238 -9.58 5.46 -4.70
C ALA A 238 -8.45 5.86 -3.74
N ARG A 239 -7.21 5.93 -4.27
CA ARG A 239 -6.05 6.44 -3.54
C ARG A 239 -6.27 7.87 -3.03
N ALA A 240 -6.73 8.77 -3.90
CA ALA A 240 -6.98 10.16 -3.53
C ALA A 240 -8.04 10.28 -2.44
N TYR A 241 -9.14 9.53 -2.56
CA TYR A 241 -10.23 9.52 -1.57
C TYR A 241 -9.74 9.00 -0.22
N ALA A 242 -9.07 7.85 -0.18
CA ALA A 242 -8.54 7.30 1.06
C ALA A 242 -7.55 8.24 1.75
N LEU A 243 -6.61 8.85 1.01
CA LEU A 243 -5.61 9.76 1.59
C LEU A 243 -6.17 11.16 1.95
N LEU A 244 -7.43 11.44 1.61
CA LEU A 244 -8.12 12.68 1.96
C LEU A 244 -9.21 12.47 3.03
N GLY A 245 -9.23 11.32 3.71
CA GLY A 245 -10.22 11.01 4.76
C GLY A 245 -11.61 10.71 4.21
N ARG A 246 -11.68 10.17 2.99
CA ARG A 246 -12.91 9.73 2.31
C ARG A 246 -12.83 8.23 2.05
N GLU A 247 -12.53 7.48 3.10
CA GLU A 247 -12.24 6.05 3.04
C GLU A 247 -13.46 5.24 2.57
N GLU A 248 -14.67 5.67 2.95
CA GLU A 248 -15.92 5.04 2.50
C GLU A 248 -16.03 5.09 0.97
N GLU A 249 -15.93 6.28 0.39
CA GLU A 249 -16.06 6.43 -1.07
C GLU A 249 -14.92 5.76 -1.83
N ALA A 250 -13.73 5.69 -1.23
CA ALA A 250 -12.61 4.93 -1.78
C ALA A 250 -12.93 3.44 -1.83
N ALA A 251 -13.37 2.87 -0.71
CA ALA A 251 -13.68 1.45 -0.58
C ALA A 251 -14.86 1.05 -1.47
N VAL A 252 -16.00 1.75 -1.36
CA VAL A 252 -17.20 1.49 -2.17
C VAL A 252 -16.90 1.63 -3.67
N GLY A 253 -16.10 2.65 -4.04
CA GLY A 253 -15.67 2.87 -5.42
C GLY A 253 -14.88 1.69 -6.00
N LEU A 254 -13.93 1.13 -5.24
CA LEU A 254 -13.16 -0.06 -5.65
C LEU A 254 -14.03 -1.32 -5.66
N GLN A 255 -14.86 -1.54 -4.65
CA GLN A 255 -15.75 -2.70 -4.61
C GLN A 255 -16.68 -2.75 -5.83
N LYS A 256 -17.27 -1.61 -6.19
CA LYS A 256 -18.10 -1.50 -7.40
C LYS A 256 -17.31 -1.95 -8.63
N ARG A 257 -16.06 -1.45 -8.76
CA ARG A 257 -15.18 -1.78 -9.88
C ARG A 257 -14.79 -3.26 -9.92
N LEU A 258 -14.67 -3.91 -8.76
CA LEU A 258 -14.29 -5.32 -8.65
C LEU A 258 -15.42 -6.28 -9.03
N ARG A 259 -16.65 -5.87 -8.77
CA ARG A 259 -17.83 -6.62 -9.20
C ARG A 259 -18.06 -6.56 -10.72
N GLU A 260 -17.35 -5.70 -11.45
CA GLU A 260 -17.40 -5.61 -12.91
C GLU A 260 -16.54 -6.70 -13.59
N SER A 261 -17.10 -7.89 -13.77
CA SER A 261 -16.39 -9.07 -14.31
C SER A 261 -15.84 -8.94 -15.75
N ARG A 262 -16.29 -7.95 -16.52
CA ARG A 262 -15.89 -7.77 -17.93
C ARG A 262 -14.57 -7.02 -18.11
N ARG A 263 -13.98 -6.51 -17.03
CA ARG A 263 -12.78 -5.68 -17.07
C ARG A 263 -11.68 -6.34 -16.22
N PRO A 264 -10.39 -6.16 -16.56
CA PRO A 264 -9.30 -6.67 -15.73
C PRO A 264 -9.45 -6.19 -14.27
N PRO A 265 -9.20 -7.03 -13.27
CA PRO A 265 -9.32 -6.62 -11.88
C PRO A 265 -8.26 -5.54 -11.54
N PRO A 266 -8.67 -4.36 -11.04
CA PRO A 266 -7.78 -3.22 -10.84
C PRO A 266 -6.62 -3.54 -9.88
N CYS A 267 -6.86 -4.37 -8.88
CA CYS A 267 -5.89 -4.65 -7.83
C CYS A 267 -4.78 -5.61 -8.24
N GLN A 268 -4.91 -6.32 -9.36
CA GLN A 268 -3.77 -7.00 -9.98
C GLN A 268 -2.80 -6.01 -10.62
N THR A 269 -3.31 -4.88 -11.14
CA THR A 269 -2.47 -3.85 -11.75
C THR A 269 -1.72 -3.03 -10.71
N TRP A 270 -2.37 -2.76 -9.56
CA TRP A 270 -1.75 -1.96 -8.50
C TRP A 270 -2.11 -2.44 -7.08
N PRO A 271 -1.54 -3.57 -6.64
CA PRO A 271 -1.90 -4.20 -5.37
C PRO A 271 -1.70 -3.29 -4.15
N ALA A 272 -0.63 -2.47 -4.17
CA ALA A 272 -0.29 -1.58 -3.07
C ALA A 272 -1.36 -0.51 -2.79
N VAL A 273 -2.03 0.01 -3.83
CA VAL A 273 -3.13 0.97 -3.65
C VAL A 273 -4.36 0.29 -3.08
N CYS A 274 -4.72 -0.89 -3.57
CA CYS A 274 -5.87 -1.61 -3.03
C CYS A 274 -5.65 -2.02 -1.57
N ALA A 275 -4.45 -2.52 -1.25
CA ALA A 275 -4.04 -2.80 0.12
C ALA A 275 -4.12 -1.54 1.00
N GLY A 276 -3.63 -0.41 0.51
CA GLY A 276 -3.66 0.87 1.20
C GLY A 276 -5.07 1.40 1.46
N VAL A 277 -5.96 1.33 0.46
CA VAL A 277 -7.37 1.74 0.58
C VAL A 277 -8.11 0.83 1.56
N ALA A 278 -7.95 -0.49 1.45
CA ALA A 278 -8.52 -1.44 2.39
C ALA A 278 -8.01 -1.16 3.82
N LEU A 279 -6.71 -0.97 3.99
CA LEU A 279 -6.10 -0.69 5.29
C LEU A 279 -6.61 0.61 5.92
N ALA A 280 -6.77 1.67 5.12
CA ALA A 280 -7.32 2.94 5.57
C ALA A 280 -8.77 2.75 6.09
N ALA A 281 -9.62 2.07 5.31
CA ALA A 281 -11.00 1.80 5.70
C ALA A 281 -11.10 0.88 6.93
N LEU A 282 -10.32 -0.21 6.99
CA LEU A 282 -10.30 -1.17 8.11
C LEU A 282 -9.88 -0.53 9.44
N ARG A 283 -9.02 0.50 9.40
CA ARG A 283 -8.56 1.24 10.59
C ARG A 283 -9.52 2.34 11.04
N SER A 284 -10.57 2.62 10.26
CA SER A 284 -11.52 3.68 10.58
C SER A 284 -12.19 3.45 11.93
N GLY A 285 -12.36 4.53 12.70
CA GLY A 285 -13.17 4.51 13.92
C GLY A 285 -14.67 4.36 13.65
N ASP A 286 -15.10 4.55 12.40
CA ASP A 286 -16.49 4.38 11.96
C ASP A 286 -16.76 2.93 11.54
N GLU A 287 -17.82 2.33 12.08
CA GLU A 287 -18.19 0.94 11.84
C GLU A 287 -18.63 0.68 10.39
N VAL A 288 -19.30 1.62 9.74
CA VAL A 288 -19.76 1.49 8.34
C VAL A 288 -18.54 1.46 7.44
N ILE A 289 -17.64 2.43 7.59
CA ILE A 289 -16.39 2.50 6.81
C ILE A 289 -15.55 1.24 6.99
N ARG A 290 -15.47 0.75 8.23
CA ARG A 290 -14.76 -0.49 8.57
C ARG A 290 -15.40 -1.71 7.90
N GLY A 291 -16.73 -1.79 7.88
CA GLY A 291 -17.48 -2.81 7.15
C GLY A 291 -17.20 -2.79 5.65
N GLU A 292 -17.12 -1.60 5.04
CA GLU A 292 -16.74 -1.44 3.63
C GLU A 292 -15.28 -1.85 3.38
N GLY A 293 -14.37 -1.57 4.32
CA GLY A 293 -12.99 -2.05 4.29
C GLY A 293 -12.90 -3.58 4.34
N LEU A 294 -13.72 -4.22 5.18
CA LEU A 294 -13.79 -5.68 5.29
C LEU A 294 -14.37 -6.33 4.03
N SER A 295 -15.44 -5.74 3.48
CA SER A 295 -16.03 -6.15 2.20
C SER A 295 -15.02 -6.07 1.05
N LEU A 296 -14.26 -4.97 0.97
CA LEU A 296 -13.20 -4.81 -0.01
C LEU A 296 -12.11 -5.88 0.16
N PHE A 297 -11.67 -6.14 1.39
CA PHE A 297 -10.68 -7.18 1.68
C PHE A 297 -11.15 -8.57 1.21
N VAL A 298 -12.40 -8.93 1.48
CA VAL A 298 -12.97 -10.23 1.08
C VAL A 298 -13.01 -10.36 -0.45
N LEU A 299 -13.48 -9.33 -1.16
CA LEU A 299 -13.52 -9.34 -2.63
C LEU A 299 -12.13 -9.48 -3.27
N GLU A 300 -11.08 -9.09 -2.56
CA GLU A 300 -9.69 -9.04 -3.02
C GLU A 300 -8.82 -10.20 -2.57
N GLN A 301 -9.37 -11.21 -1.89
CA GLN A 301 -8.60 -12.43 -1.54
C GLN A 301 -8.03 -13.12 -2.80
N GLN A 302 -8.63 -12.94 -3.97
CA GLN A 302 -8.09 -13.51 -5.20
C GLN A 302 -6.85 -12.78 -5.73
N ALA A 303 -6.62 -11.52 -5.31
CA ALA A 303 -5.46 -10.74 -5.75
C ALA A 303 -4.26 -10.84 -4.79
N GLY A 304 -4.37 -11.63 -3.71
CA GLY A 304 -3.26 -11.86 -2.78
C GLY A 304 -3.18 -10.87 -1.61
N LEU A 305 -4.23 -10.08 -1.33
CA LEU A 305 -4.25 -9.19 -0.16
C LEU A 305 -4.15 -9.95 1.17
N GLU A 306 -4.66 -11.16 1.22
CA GLU A 306 -4.56 -12.09 2.35
C GLU A 306 -3.12 -12.48 2.67
N LYS A 307 -2.22 -12.41 1.68
CA LYS A 307 -0.78 -12.67 1.87
C LYS A 307 -0.04 -11.46 2.46
N ASN A 308 -0.71 -10.32 2.59
CA ASN A 308 -0.17 -9.18 3.30
C ASN A 308 -0.55 -9.29 4.79
N LEU A 309 0.41 -9.71 5.61
CA LEU A 309 0.21 -9.90 7.06
C LEU A 309 -0.41 -8.69 7.75
N THR A 310 0.01 -7.47 7.37
CA THR A 310 -0.51 -6.23 7.98
C THR A 310 -1.99 -6.04 7.65
N VAL A 311 -2.38 -6.23 6.38
CA VAL A 311 -3.78 -6.08 5.96
C VAL A 311 -4.63 -7.18 6.59
N ALA A 312 -4.18 -8.43 6.57
CA ALA A 312 -4.91 -9.55 7.16
C ALA A 312 -5.16 -9.37 8.66
N ARG A 313 -4.16 -8.93 9.44
CA ARG A 313 -4.34 -8.65 10.88
C ARG A 313 -5.36 -7.55 11.13
N GLN A 314 -5.35 -6.49 10.32
CA GLN A 314 -6.28 -5.38 10.44
C GLN A 314 -7.70 -5.77 10.01
N ALA A 315 -7.83 -6.62 8.99
CA ALA A 315 -9.10 -7.22 8.60
C ALA A 315 -9.65 -8.13 9.72
N ALA A 316 -8.80 -8.89 10.40
CA ALA A 316 -9.21 -9.67 11.57
C ALA A 316 -9.62 -8.78 12.76
N ASP A 317 -8.91 -7.67 13.02
CA ASP A 317 -9.29 -6.69 14.05
C ASP A 317 -10.66 -6.08 13.73
N ALA A 318 -10.87 -5.72 12.47
CA ALA A 318 -12.12 -5.18 12.00
C ALA A 318 -13.28 -6.18 12.12
N ALA A 319 -13.07 -7.41 11.68
CA ALA A 319 -14.04 -8.50 11.79
C ALA A 319 -14.41 -8.78 13.26
N ALA A 320 -13.43 -8.90 14.15
CA ALA A 320 -13.68 -9.09 15.58
C ALA A 320 -14.47 -7.92 16.19
N THR A 321 -14.14 -6.68 15.82
CA THR A 321 -14.89 -5.49 16.28
C THR A 321 -16.35 -5.51 15.79
N LEU A 322 -16.59 -6.04 14.59
CA LEU A 322 -17.92 -6.20 14.01
C LEU A 322 -18.63 -7.50 14.44
N GLY A 323 -18.10 -8.22 15.43
CA GLY A 323 -18.67 -9.45 15.98
C GLY A 323 -18.41 -10.73 15.17
N ALA A 324 -17.65 -10.66 14.07
CA ALA A 324 -17.31 -11.79 13.21
C ALA A 324 -16.05 -12.55 13.71
N HIS A 325 -16.09 -13.01 14.97
CA HIS A 325 -14.94 -13.65 15.65
C HIS A 325 -14.44 -14.92 14.95
N ARG A 326 -15.33 -15.72 14.36
CA ARG A 326 -14.93 -16.93 13.62
C ARG A 326 -14.11 -16.57 12.38
N PHE A 327 -14.61 -15.66 11.55
CA PHE A 327 -13.85 -15.11 10.41
C PHE A 327 -12.51 -14.51 10.85
N ALA A 328 -12.48 -13.71 11.91
CA ALA A 328 -11.26 -13.13 12.46
C ALA A 328 -10.23 -14.21 12.86
N ALA A 329 -10.68 -15.27 13.55
CA ALA A 329 -9.83 -16.39 13.93
C ALA A 329 -9.29 -17.15 12.71
N ASN A 330 -10.15 -17.46 11.74
CA ASN A 330 -9.75 -18.17 10.52
C ASN A 330 -8.72 -17.37 9.71
N LEU A 331 -8.89 -16.04 9.63
CA LEU A 331 -7.97 -15.16 8.94
C LEU A 331 -6.62 -15.03 9.67
N LEU A 332 -6.62 -14.91 10.99
CA LEU A 332 -5.37 -14.93 11.77
C LEU A 332 -4.65 -16.27 11.64
N ALA A 333 -5.39 -17.38 11.60
CA ALA A 333 -4.82 -18.70 11.39
C ALA A 333 -4.13 -18.79 10.03
N SER A 334 -4.78 -18.34 8.95
CA SER A 334 -4.27 -18.46 7.57
C SER A 334 -2.97 -17.68 7.31
N VAL A 335 -2.64 -16.67 8.13
CA VAL A 335 -1.40 -15.88 8.00
C VAL A 335 -0.33 -16.24 9.03
N SER A 336 -0.55 -17.27 9.85
CA SER A 336 0.36 -17.63 10.96
C SER A 336 1.77 -17.99 10.48
N ASN A 337 1.90 -18.55 9.26
CA ASN A 337 3.19 -18.85 8.64
C ASN A 337 3.99 -17.60 8.19
N LEU A 338 3.33 -16.45 8.07
CA LEU A 338 3.96 -15.17 7.71
C LEU A 338 4.42 -14.38 8.94
N VAL A 339 4.04 -14.82 10.13
CA VAL A 339 4.32 -14.11 11.39
C VAL A 339 5.79 -14.29 11.79
N PRO A 340 6.55 -13.20 12.01
CA PRO A 340 7.91 -13.29 12.54
C PRO A 340 7.95 -13.98 13.91
N ALA A 341 9.01 -14.72 14.19
CA ALA A 341 9.16 -15.44 15.46
C ALA A 341 9.01 -14.53 16.70
N SER A 342 9.49 -13.28 16.62
CA SER A 342 9.35 -12.29 17.71
C SER A 342 7.91 -11.86 18.00
N GLU A 343 6.99 -12.09 17.05
CA GLU A 343 5.58 -11.73 17.14
C GLU A 343 4.66 -12.96 17.21
N LEU A 344 5.23 -14.17 17.17
CA LEU A 344 4.46 -15.40 17.11
C LEU A 344 3.60 -15.58 18.36
N GLU A 345 4.15 -15.31 19.54
CA GLU A 345 3.40 -15.43 20.78
C GLU A 345 2.19 -14.49 20.89
N PRO A 346 2.32 -13.16 20.74
CA PRO A 346 1.15 -12.28 20.77
C PRO A 346 0.14 -12.61 19.66
N HIS A 347 0.61 -13.10 18.51
CA HIS A 347 -0.27 -13.59 17.44
C HIS A 347 -1.08 -14.82 17.86
N LEU A 348 -0.43 -15.86 18.39
CA LEU A 348 -1.10 -17.08 18.84
C LEU A 348 -2.03 -16.82 20.04
N ALA A 349 -1.64 -15.93 20.95
CA ALA A 349 -2.50 -15.51 22.06
C ALA A 349 -3.78 -14.83 21.57
N ARG A 350 -3.66 -13.95 20.56
CA ARG A 350 -4.81 -13.30 19.93
C ARG A 350 -5.68 -14.29 19.17
N LEU A 351 -5.09 -15.16 18.35
CA LEU A 351 -5.80 -16.21 17.62
C LEU A 351 -6.60 -17.12 18.56
N LEU A 352 -5.98 -17.54 19.68
CA LEU A 352 -6.65 -18.32 20.72
C LEU A 352 -7.85 -17.58 21.31
N ALA A 353 -7.71 -16.27 21.57
CA ALA A 353 -8.81 -15.46 22.11
C ALA A 353 -9.99 -15.39 21.14
N GLU A 354 -9.76 -15.24 19.84
CA GLU A 354 -10.83 -15.21 18.82
C GLU A 354 -11.57 -16.54 18.69
N TYR A 355 -10.86 -17.69 18.71
CA TYR A 355 -11.53 -19.00 18.70
C TYR A 355 -12.36 -19.24 19.97
N LEU A 356 -11.87 -18.81 21.13
CA LEU A 356 -12.64 -18.89 22.37
C LEU A 356 -13.87 -17.97 22.33
N ALA A 357 -13.75 -16.77 21.76
CA ALA A 357 -14.85 -15.82 21.62
C ALA A 357 -15.98 -16.35 20.71
N CYS A 358 -15.66 -17.14 19.68
CA CYS A 358 -16.66 -17.78 18.82
C CYS A 358 -17.09 -19.19 19.29
N GLY A 359 -16.64 -19.63 20.47
CA GLY A 359 -17.02 -20.92 21.07
C GLY A 359 -16.34 -22.14 20.46
N ASP A 360 -15.29 -21.99 19.64
CA ASP A 360 -14.54 -23.08 19.02
C ASP A 360 -13.44 -23.61 19.96
N GLY A 361 -13.86 -24.41 20.94
CA GLY A 361 -12.95 -25.03 21.91
C GLY A 361 -11.96 -26.03 21.29
N VAL A 362 -12.30 -26.62 20.13
CA VAL A 362 -11.47 -27.62 19.46
C VAL A 362 -10.28 -26.95 18.81
N ARG A 363 -10.49 -25.93 17.96
CA ARG A 363 -9.38 -25.17 17.37
C ARG A 363 -8.58 -24.43 18.42
N ALA A 364 -9.23 -23.90 19.47
CA ALA A 364 -8.54 -23.29 20.60
C ALA A 364 -7.57 -24.27 21.31
N ALA A 365 -7.94 -25.54 21.47
CA ALA A 365 -7.05 -26.56 22.04
C ALA A 365 -5.83 -26.83 21.14
N VAL A 366 -6.05 -26.94 19.83
CA VAL A 366 -4.96 -27.13 18.84
C VAL A 366 -3.97 -25.97 18.88
N ILE A 367 -4.44 -24.73 18.99
CA ILE A 367 -3.54 -23.55 19.09
C ILE A 367 -2.72 -23.58 20.39
N ARG A 368 -3.29 -24.04 21.51
CA ARG A 368 -2.55 -24.17 22.78
C ARG A 368 -1.46 -25.23 22.68
N GLU A 369 -1.75 -26.36 22.05
CA GLU A 369 -0.79 -27.44 21.81
C GLU A 369 0.35 -26.95 20.92
N TYR A 370 0.03 -26.36 19.77
CA TYR A 370 1.01 -25.77 18.86
C TYR A 370 1.90 -24.73 19.57
N ALA A 371 1.32 -23.85 20.38
CA ALA A 371 2.07 -22.85 21.12
C ALA A 371 3.01 -23.46 22.17
N ALA A 372 2.59 -24.53 22.86
CA ALA A 372 3.44 -25.23 23.82
C ALA A 372 4.67 -25.86 23.14
N GLU A 373 4.49 -26.42 21.94
CA GLU A 373 5.58 -26.99 21.14
C GLU A 373 6.57 -25.93 20.64
N HIS A 374 6.08 -24.80 20.13
CA HIS A 374 6.91 -23.82 19.41
C HIS A 374 7.45 -22.68 20.28
N LEU A 375 6.78 -22.36 21.40
CA LEU A 375 7.22 -21.32 22.33
C LEU A 375 7.91 -21.89 23.58
N HIS A 376 7.85 -23.21 23.79
CA HIS A 376 8.32 -23.90 25.00
C HIS A 376 7.71 -23.35 26.30
N ARG A 377 6.53 -22.72 26.20
CA ARG A 377 5.75 -22.20 27.34
C ARG A 377 4.27 -22.19 27.00
N ALA A 378 3.44 -22.31 28.04
CA ALA A 378 2.00 -22.18 27.89
C ALA A 378 1.62 -20.74 27.56
N LEU A 379 0.68 -20.56 26.62
CA LEU A 379 0.03 -19.26 26.45
C LEU A 379 -0.74 -18.90 27.72
N PRO A 380 -0.82 -17.60 28.08
CA PRO A 380 -1.68 -17.16 29.16
C PRO A 380 -3.10 -17.68 28.92
N PRO A 381 -3.85 -18.06 29.99
CA PRO A 381 -5.23 -18.47 29.83
C PRO A 381 -5.99 -17.31 29.19
N GLY A 382 -6.34 -17.46 27.91
CA GLY A 382 -7.13 -16.48 27.19
C GLY A 382 -8.37 -16.18 28.03
N ARG A 383 -8.61 -14.92 28.33
CA ARG A 383 -9.83 -14.54 29.04
C ARG A 383 -10.96 -14.89 28.07
N PRO A 384 -11.86 -15.83 28.40
CA PRO A 384 -13.06 -15.98 27.60
C PRO A 384 -13.70 -14.59 27.57
N ALA A 385 -13.98 -14.07 26.38
CA ALA A 385 -14.83 -12.90 26.27
C ALA A 385 -16.06 -13.22 27.13
N ALA A 386 -16.38 -12.35 28.09
CA ALA A 386 -17.63 -12.51 28.83
C ALA A 386 -18.70 -12.73 27.77
N ALA A 387 -19.44 -13.85 27.86
CA ALA A 387 -20.47 -14.19 26.89
C ALA A 387 -21.29 -12.92 26.68
N ALA A 388 -21.10 -12.26 25.54
CA ALA A 388 -21.70 -10.98 25.31
C ALA A 388 -23.19 -11.27 25.21
N ASP A 389 -23.94 -10.89 26.25
CA ASP A 389 -25.41 -10.79 26.23
C ASP A 389 -25.89 -9.69 25.25
N ASP A 390 -24.97 -9.11 24.47
CA ASP A 390 -25.25 -8.15 23.43
C ASP A 390 -25.87 -8.86 22.23
N ALA A 391 -27.09 -8.44 21.89
CA ALA A 391 -27.76 -8.87 20.67
C ALA A 391 -26.76 -8.83 19.50
N PRO A 392 -26.66 -9.90 18.69
CA PRO A 392 -25.67 -9.99 17.64
C PRO A 392 -25.79 -8.75 16.75
N PHE A 393 -24.74 -7.94 16.69
CA PHE A 393 -24.66 -6.88 15.71
C PHE A 393 -24.84 -7.53 14.35
N GLU A 394 -25.93 -7.17 13.68
CA GLU A 394 -26.19 -7.72 12.36
C GLU A 394 -25.27 -7.02 11.36
N LEU A 395 -24.17 -7.69 10.98
CA LEU A 395 -23.39 -7.29 9.81
C LEU A 395 -24.34 -6.90 8.67
N PRO A 396 -24.08 -5.79 7.94
CA PRO A 396 -24.88 -5.43 6.78
C PRO A 396 -25.06 -6.67 5.89
N PRO A 397 -26.28 -6.95 5.36
CA PRO A 397 -26.56 -8.23 4.70
C PRO A 397 -25.56 -8.60 3.60
N GLN A 398 -25.03 -7.59 2.91
CA GLN A 398 -24.02 -7.74 1.86
C GLN A 398 -22.66 -8.17 2.44
N VAL A 399 -22.23 -7.56 3.55
CA VAL A 399 -21.00 -7.94 4.26
C VAL A 399 -21.15 -9.32 4.88
N ARG A 400 -22.32 -9.62 5.48
CA ARG A 400 -22.62 -10.95 6.03
C ARG A 400 -22.49 -12.03 4.95
N ALA A 401 -23.13 -11.85 3.81
CA ALA A 401 -23.05 -12.82 2.72
C ALA A 401 -21.60 -13.05 2.26
N LEU A 402 -20.84 -11.96 2.03
CA LEU A 402 -19.43 -12.05 1.65
C LEU A 402 -18.57 -12.74 2.71
N VAL A 403 -18.76 -12.40 3.98
CA VAL A 403 -18.02 -13.01 5.09
C VAL A 403 -18.38 -14.48 5.24
N THR A 404 -19.66 -14.86 5.15
CA THR A 404 -20.08 -16.26 5.24
C THR A 404 -19.52 -17.10 4.09
N ASP A 405 -19.55 -16.58 2.86
CA ASP A 405 -18.95 -17.26 1.70
C ASP A 405 -17.44 -17.41 1.90
N ALA A 406 -16.75 -16.35 2.33
CA ALA A 406 -15.31 -16.37 2.60
C ALA A 406 -14.93 -17.26 3.80
N GLU A 407 -15.80 -17.38 4.82
CA GLU A 407 -15.60 -18.31 5.94
C GLU A 407 -15.60 -19.75 5.43
N GLN A 408 -16.52 -20.12 4.54
CA GLN A 408 -16.57 -21.46 3.94
C GLN A 408 -15.30 -21.75 3.12
N ASP A 409 -14.87 -20.78 2.30
CA ASP A 409 -13.64 -20.92 1.50
C ASP A 409 -12.39 -21.07 2.38
N LEU A 410 -12.27 -20.27 3.45
CA LEU A 410 -11.16 -20.37 4.41
C LEU A 410 -11.17 -21.68 5.19
N GLU A 411 -12.33 -22.20 5.56
CA GLU A 411 -12.43 -23.50 6.23
C GLU A 411 -11.94 -24.64 5.33
N VAL A 412 -12.32 -24.62 4.04
CA VAL A 412 -11.83 -25.59 3.06
C VAL A 412 -10.32 -25.47 2.85
N ALA A 413 -9.80 -24.24 2.74
CA ALA A 413 -8.38 -23.98 2.57
C ALA A 413 -7.56 -24.44 3.80
N ASN A 414 -7.99 -24.10 5.01
CA ASN A 414 -7.33 -24.48 6.25
C ASN A 414 -7.38 -26.00 6.47
N ALA A 415 -8.50 -26.66 6.18
CA ALA A 415 -8.61 -28.12 6.25
C ALA A 415 -7.62 -28.79 5.27
N THR A 416 -7.48 -28.25 4.06
CA THR A 416 -6.57 -28.77 3.04
C THR A 416 -5.10 -28.56 3.44
N GLU A 417 -4.75 -27.40 4.01
CA GLU A 417 -3.39 -27.15 4.49
C GLU A 417 -3.02 -28.05 5.66
N VAL A 418 -3.92 -28.24 6.63
CA VAL A 418 -3.73 -29.18 7.75
C VAL A 418 -3.53 -30.61 7.24
N LEU A 419 -4.34 -31.06 6.28
CA LEU A 419 -4.21 -32.39 5.67
C LEU A 419 -2.89 -32.57 4.89
N SER A 420 -2.43 -31.52 4.19
CA SER A 420 -1.15 -31.56 3.46
C SER A 420 0.06 -31.59 4.40
N ARG A 421 0.04 -30.86 5.51
CA ARG A 421 1.09 -30.92 6.55
C ARG A 421 1.07 -32.24 7.31
N ALA A 422 -0.10 -32.79 7.64
CA ALA A 422 -0.23 -34.11 8.24
C ALA A 422 0.33 -35.21 7.31
N SER A 423 0.09 -35.10 6.00
CA SER A 423 0.65 -36.02 5.00
C SER A 423 2.18 -35.88 4.86
N ALA A 424 2.72 -34.67 4.96
CA ALA A 424 4.17 -34.42 4.91
C ALA A 424 4.91 -34.93 6.17
N LEU A 425 4.25 -34.93 7.32
CA LEU A 425 4.76 -35.52 8.57
C LEU A 425 4.59 -37.05 8.60
N SER A 426 3.79 -37.62 7.71
CA SER A 426 3.55 -39.07 7.58
C SER A 426 4.45 -39.73 6.52
N GLY A 427 5.63 -39.15 6.23
CA GLY A 427 6.57 -39.69 5.24
C GLY A 427 6.82 -41.20 5.44
N PRO A 428 6.96 -41.98 4.35
CA PRO A 428 7.03 -43.43 4.44
C PRO A 428 8.17 -43.83 5.39
N PRO A 429 7.98 -44.86 6.23
CA PRO A 429 9.02 -45.29 7.14
C PRO A 429 10.29 -45.59 6.33
N SER A 430 11.39 -44.93 6.69
CA SER A 430 12.70 -45.23 6.12
C SER A 430 12.98 -46.73 6.32
N PRO A 431 13.44 -47.44 5.28
CA PRO A 431 13.65 -48.88 5.33
C PRO A 431 14.70 -49.31 6.37
#